data_AF-A0A4W2C9Q2-F1
#
_entry.id   AF-A0A4W2C9Q2-F1
#
_cell.length_a   1.000
_cell.length_b   1.000
_cell.length_c   1.000
_cell.angle_alpha   90.00
_cell.angle_beta   90.00
_cell.angle_gamma   90.00
#
_symmetry.space_group_name_H-M   'P 1'
#
loop_
_entity.id
_entity.type
_entity.pdbx_description
1 polymer ?
#
loop_
_entity_poly.entity_id
_entity_poly.type
_entity_poly.pdbx_seq_one_letter_code
_entity_poly.pdbx_strand_id
1 'polypeptide(L)'
;MARKAAGKPPEEILLDWKREQASLKARVVDRDTEAWQRDPAFSGLQRVGGVDVSFVKDDSGSACASLVVLSYPELEVLFVDGNGVLHHRGFGVACHLGVLTDLPCIGVAKKLLQVDGLENNALHKEKIQLLKAGGDSFPLMGGSGTVLGRALRSHDHSTKPLYVSVGHKISLEAAVRLTHSCCKFRIPEPVRQADIRSRDYIRRTQEVQGVPAPPSGRSKEAQRPKACPQGVSEEPAGTSKGTPTGGKACPRF
;
A
#
# COMPACT_ATOMS: atom_id res chain seq x y z
N MET A 1 -2.24 -15.75 26.74
CA MET A 1 -0.93 -16.45 26.74
C MET A 1 0.05 -15.64 25.90
N ALA A 2 1.33 -15.58 26.26
CA ALA A 2 2.35 -15.03 25.38
C ALA A 2 2.63 -16.01 24.22
N ARG A 3 2.56 -15.53 22.97
CA ARG A 3 2.94 -16.35 21.80
C ARG A 3 4.47 -16.47 21.75
N LYS A 4 4.99 -17.66 21.44
CA LYS A 4 6.39 -17.81 21.00
C LYS A 4 6.60 -16.89 19.79
N ALA A 5 7.65 -16.08 19.80
CA ALA A 5 8.15 -15.50 18.56
C ALA A 5 8.51 -16.64 17.61
N ALA A 6 8.28 -16.46 16.30
CA ALA A 6 8.78 -17.40 15.30
C ALA A 6 10.29 -17.55 15.47
N GLY A 7 10.78 -18.79 15.60
CA GLY A 7 12.20 -19.05 15.76
C GLY A 7 12.99 -18.53 14.56
N LYS A 8 14.25 -18.12 14.78
CA LYS A 8 15.16 -17.80 13.67
C LYS A 8 15.15 -18.99 12.70
N PRO A 9 14.90 -18.78 11.39
CA PRO A 9 14.86 -19.89 10.44
C PRO A 9 16.22 -20.61 10.39
N PRO A 10 16.23 -21.93 10.06
CA PRO A 10 17.44 -22.72 9.90
C PRO A 10 18.52 -22.02 9.06
N GLU A 11 19.78 -22.21 9.45
CA GLU A 11 20.91 -21.54 8.79
C GLU A 11 21.05 -21.94 7.32
N GLU A 12 20.74 -23.19 6.98
CA GLU A 12 20.67 -23.70 5.62
C GLU A 12 19.69 -22.89 4.74
N ILE A 13 18.45 -22.71 5.20
CA ILE A 13 17.44 -21.87 4.53
C ILE A 13 17.92 -20.42 4.39
N LEU A 14 18.62 -19.88 5.40
CA LEU A 14 19.24 -18.56 5.32
C LEU A 14 20.44 -18.48 4.36
N LEU A 15 21.09 -19.60 4.04
CA LEU A 15 22.15 -19.70 3.03
C LEU A 15 21.55 -19.82 1.62
N ASP A 16 20.47 -20.60 1.44
CA ASP A 16 19.73 -20.64 0.18
C ASP A 16 19.16 -19.28 -0.20
N TRP A 17 18.50 -18.59 0.74
CA TRP A 17 18.00 -17.24 0.51
C TRP A 17 19.11 -16.20 0.27
N LYS A 18 20.36 -16.46 0.70
CA LYS A 18 21.53 -15.63 0.30
C LYS A 18 21.96 -15.95 -1.13
N ARG A 19 22.07 -17.24 -1.49
CA ARG A 19 22.45 -17.71 -2.83
C ARG A 19 21.47 -17.22 -3.89
N GLU A 20 20.18 -17.40 -3.67
CA GLU A 20 19.14 -17.03 -4.62
C GLU A 20 19.06 -15.51 -4.80
N GLN A 21 19.16 -14.72 -3.72
CA GLN A 21 19.22 -13.27 -3.82
C GLN A 21 20.47 -12.78 -4.57
N ALA A 22 21.61 -13.47 -4.48
CA ALA A 22 22.80 -13.13 -5.27
C ALA A 22 22.60 -13.47 -6.76
N SER A 23 22.05 -14.65 -7.05
CA SER A 23 21.70 -15.11 -8.41
C SER A 23 20.73 -14.15 -9.11
N LEU A 24 19.61 -13.83 -8.47
CA LEU A 24 18.61 -12.91 -9.02
C LEU A 24 19.07 -11.45 -9.04
N LYS A 25 19.92 -11.01 -8.11
CA LYS A 25 20.52 -9.67 -8.16
C LYS A 25 21.38 -9.46 -9.41
N ALA A 26 22.13 -10.48 -9.84
CA ALA A 26 22.94 -10.40 -11.07
C ALA A 26 22.10 -10.21 -12.35
N ARG A 27 20.78 -10.41 -12.28
CA ARG A 27 19.81 -10.17 -13.36
C ARG A 27 19.12 -8.80 -13.28
N VAL A 28 19.42 -7.95 -12.29
CA VAL A 28 18.81 -6.61 -12.20
C VAL A 28 19.36 -5.71 -13.30
N VAL A 29 18.46 -5.17 -14.13
CA VAL A 29 18.74 -4.07 -15.06
C VAL A 29 18.36 -2.76 -14.38
N ASP A 30 19.27 -1.78 -14.36
CA ASP A 30 19.15 -0.50 -13.66
C ASP A 30 19.10 0.73 -14.60
N ARG A 31 18.85 0.46 -15.88
CA ARG A 31 18.72 1.40 -16.98
C ARG A 31 17.39 1.21 -17.70
N ASP A 32 16.98 2.23 -18.43
CA ASP A 32 15.77 2.22 -19.24
C ASP A 32 15.91 1.27 -20.44
N THR A 33 15.02 0.28 -20.54
CA THR A 33 14.91 -0.59 -21.72
C THR A 33 13.91 -0.03 -22.72
N GLU A 34 12.74 0.40 -22.26
CA GLU A 34 11.60 0.74 -23.12
C GLU A 34 11.66 2.16 -23.69
N ALA A 35 11.02 2.37 -24.83
CA ALA A 35 11.01 3.67 -25.51
C ALA A 35 10.36 4.78 -24.68
N TRP A 36 9.21 4.50 -24.05
CA TRP A 36 8.45 5.47 -23.26
C TRP A 36 9.20 6.00 -22.04
N GLN A 37 10.15 5.25 -21.48
CA GLN A 37 10.93 5.66 -20.31
C GLN A 37 11.79 6.90 -20.60
N ARG A 38 12.29 6.98 -21.82
CA ARG A 38 13.12 8.08 -22.35
C ARG A 38 12.30 9.29 -22.78
N ASP A 39 10.98 9.15 -22.92
CA ASP A 39 10.10 10.27 -23.27
C ASP A 39 9.83 11.17 -22.03
N PRO A 40 9.86 12.50 -22.17
CA PRO A 40 9.58 13.42 -21.05
C PRO A 40 8.17 13.30 -20.48
N ALA A 41 7.17 13.02 -21.33
CA ALA A 41 5.77 12.86 -20.96
C ALA A 41 5.36 11.38 -20.77
N PHE A 42 6.32 10.45 -20.90
CA PHE A 42 6.09 9.01 -20.97
C PHE A 42 5.18 8.58 -22.14
N SER A 43 5.29 9.26 -23.29
CA SER A 43 4.56 8.93 -24.52
C SER A 43 4.74 7.45 -24.90
N GLY A 44 3.63 6.74 -25.08
CA GLY A 44 3.61 5.29 -25.32
C GLY A 44 3.61 4.42 -24.06
N LEU A 45 3.93 4.96 -22.87
CA LEU A 45 3.68 4.24 -21.63
C LEU A 45 2.18 4.07 -21.49
N GLN A 46 1.75 2.82 -21.39
CA GLN A 46 0.39 2.51 -21.02
C GLN A 46 0.31 2.34 -19.46
N ARG A 47 -0.05 1.23 -18.79
CA ARG A 47 -0.42 1.16 -17.32
C ARG A 47 0.78 1.33 -16.41
N VAL A 48 0.50 1.96 -15.27
CA VAL A 48 1.21 1.75 -14.01
C VAL A 48 0.37 0.84 -13.11
N GLY A 49 0.93 -0.29 -12.68
CA GLY A 49 0.39 -1.19 -11.66
C GLY A 49 0.93 -0.87 -10.26
N GLY A 50 0.25 -1.36 -9.22
CA GLY A 50 0.64 -1.16 -7.82
C GLY A 50 0.55 -2.45 -7.01
N VAL A 51 1.54 -2.70 -6.15
CA VAL A 51 1.62 -3.89 -5.29
C VAL A 51 1.83 -3.49 -3.84
N ASP A 52 0.97 -4.00 -2.95
CA ASP A 52 1.12 -3.97 -1.49
C ASP A 52 1.04 -5.39 -0.91
N VAL A 53 1.69 -5.62 0.24
CA VAL A 53 1.52 -6.82 1.07
C VAL A 53 1.36 -6.39 2.52
N SER A 54 0.11 -6.37 2.99
CA SER A 54 -0.23 -6.04 4.37
C SER A 54 -0.34 -7.31 5.21
N PHE A 55 0.37 -7.36 6.35
CA PHE A 55 0.31 -8.46 7.31
C PHE A 55 -0.90 -8.33 8.24
N VAL A 56 -1.49 -9.46 8.63
CA VAL A 56 -2.61 -9.49 9.59
C VAL A 56 -2.11 -9.08 10.97
N LYS A 57 -2.80 -8.14 11.63
CA LYS A 57 -2.38 -7.70 12.96
C LYS A 57 -2.47 -8.86 13.96
N ASP A 58 -1.41 -9.03 14.75
CA ASP A 58 -1.22 -10.07 15.77
C ASP A 58 -1.11 -11.53 15.23
N ASP A 59 -1.09 -11.73 13.91
CA ASP A 59 -0.75 -12.99 13.24
C ASP A 59 0.41 -12.81 12.24
N SER A 60 1.57 -13.38 12.56
CA SER A 60 2.77 -13.32 11.73
C SER A 60 2.80 -14.33 10.57
N GLY A 61 1.81 -15.23 10.48
CA GLY A 61 1.69 -16.19 9.38
C GLY A 61 0.84 -15.69 8.20
N SER A 62 -0.17 -14.86 8.47
CA SER A 62 -1.14 -14.40 7.46
C SER A 62 -0.80 -13.02 6.89
N ALA A 63 -0.91 -12.87 5.58
CA ALA A 63 -0.82 -11.59 4.87
C ALA A 63 -1.82 -11.53 3.71
N CYS A 64 -2.24 -10.31 3.37
CA CYS A 64 -3.01 -10.01 2.16
C CYS A 64 -2.11 -9.28 1.16
N ALA A 65 -1.83 -9.93 0.03
CA ALA A 65 -1.22 -9.29 -1.13
C ALA A 65 -2.30 -8.64 -2.00
N SER A 66 -2.06 -7.42 -2.48
CA SER A 66 -2.94 -6.74 -3.42
C SER A 66 -2.15 -6.24 -4.63
N LEU A 67 -2.57 -6.67 -5.82
CA LEU A 67 -2.14 -6.12 -7.11
C LEU A 67 -3.28 -5.27 -7.67
N VAL A 68 -2.95 -4.06 -8.10
CA VAL A 68 -3.86 -3.15 -8.80
C VAL A 68 -3.28 -2.67 -10.12
N VAL A 69 -4.18 -2.30 -11.01
CA VAL A 69 -3.94 -2.00 -12.43
C VAL A 69 -4.82 -0.79 -12.73
N LEU A 70 -4.23 0.39 -12.97
CA LEU A 70 -4.95 1.68 -13.04
C LEU A 70 -5.43 2.07 -14.47
N SER A 71 -5.37 3.33 -14.91
CA SER A 71 -5.98 3.75 -16.19
C SER A 71 -5.30 4.98 -16.80
N TYR A 72 -5.32 5.03 -18.14
CA TYR A 72 -4.79 6.11 -18.98
C TYR A 72 -3.56 6.79 -18.37
N PRO A 73 -2.43 6.10 -18.08
CA PRO A 73 -1.94 4.69 -18.15
C PRO A 73 -2.75 3.35 -18.36
N GLU A 74 -2.61 2.55 -19.46
CA GLU A 74 -2.95 1.07 -19.48
C GLU A 74 -2.33 -0.01 -20.51
N LEU A 75 -1.27 -0.91 -20.43
CA LEU A 75 -0.34 -1.62 -19.45
C LEU A 75 1.17 -1.89 -19.79
N GLU A 76 2.14 -1.40 -18.97
CA GLU A 76 3.57 -1.87 -18.94
C GLU A 76 4.42 -1.87 -17.60
N VAL A 77 4.24 -1.00 -16.57
CA VAL A 77 5.21 -0.87 -15.42
C VAL A 77 4.60 -1.08 -14.02
N LEU A 78 5.35 -1.65 -13.06
CA LEU A 78 4.90 -1.91 -11.68
C LEU A 78 5.55 -1.00 -10.62
N PHE A 79 4.74 -0.54 -9.65
CA PHE A 79 5.18 0.07 -8.41
C PHE A 79 4.98 -0.89 -7.24
N VAL A 80 5.98 -0.98 -6.35
CA VAL A 80 5.93 -1.85 -5.16
C VAL A 80 6.11 -1.03 -3.89
N ASP A 81 5.25 -1.24 -2.90
CA ASP A 81 5.36 -0.64 -1.57
C ASP A 81 6.54 -1.26 -0.80
N GLY A 82 7.71 -0.64 -0.90
CA GLY A 82 8.96 -1.22 -0.42
C GLY A 82 10.18 -0.75 -1.20
N ASN A 83 11.30 -1.44 -0.99
CA ASN A 83 12.58 -1.07 -1.58
C ASN A 83 12.91 -1.89 -2.83
N GLY A 84 13.63 -1.27 -3.75
CA GLY A 84 14.40 -1.92 -4.81
C GLY A 84 15.87 -2.05 -4.39
N VAL A 85 16.79 -1.43 -5.14
CA VAL A 85 18.23 -1.46 -4.84
C VAL A 85 18.63 -0.78 -3.52
N LEU A 86 17.76 0.06 -2.94
CA LEU A 86 17.91 0.63 -1.59
C LEU A 86 17.65 -0.43 -0.49
N HIS A 87 18.44 -1.50 -0.48
CA HIS A 87 18.23 -2.65 0.39
C HIS A 87 19.55 -3.20 0.96
N HIS A 88 19.50 -3.92 2.09
CA HIS A 88 20.65 -4.49 2.83
C HIS A 88 21.60 -5.36 1.99
N ARG A 89 21.17 -5.82 0.81
CA ARG A 89 21.97 -6.60 -0.15
C ARG A 89 21.96 -6.00 -1.57
N GLY A 90 21.37 -4.82 -1.77
CA GLY A 90 21.14 -4.23 -3.09
C GLY A 90 20.09 -4.97 -3.94
N PHE A 91 19.15 -5.68 -3.29
CA PHE A 91 18.11 -6.48 -3.94
C PHE A 91 16.88 -6.56 -3.04
N GLY A 92 15.99 -5.58 -3.13
CA GLY A 92 14.74 -5.51 -2.37
C GLY A 92 13.56 -6.17 -3.10
N VAL A 93 12.37 -6.07 -2.51
CA VAL A 93 11.13 -6.68 -3.05
C VAL A 93 10.80 -6.20 -4.48
N ALA A 94 11.08 -4.93 -4.82
CA ALA A 94 10.85 -4.43 -6.17
C ALA A 94 11.83 -5.01 -7.20
N CYS A 95 13.09 -5.27 -6.81
CA CYS A 95 14.04 -6.00 -7.66
C CYS A 95 13.62 -7.46 -7.84
N HIS A 96 13.19 -8.09 -6.74
CA HIS A 96 12.81 -9.50 -6.74
C HIS A 96 11.58 -9.75 -7.62
N LEU A 97 10.54 -8.93 -7.50
CA LEU A 97 9.36 -9.02 -8.36
C LEU A 97 9.71 -8.71 -9.82
N GLY A 98 10.49 -7.65 -10.08
CA GLY A 98 10.88 -7.26 -11.44
C GLY A 98 11.69 -8.34 -12.17
N VAL A 99 12.71 -8.92 -11.52
CA VAL A 99 13.54 -9.98 -12.12
C VAL A 99 12.75 -11.27 -12.36
N LEU A 100 11.77 -11.60 -11.53
CA LEU A 100 10.94 -12.81 -11.70
C LEU A 100 9.80 -12.64 -12.71
N THR A 101 9.30 -11.41 -12.90
CA THR A 101 8.24 -11.10 -13.89
C THR A 101 8.78 -10.56 -15.22
N ASP A 102 10.07 -10.23 -15.29
CA ASP A 102 10.75 -9.53 -16.38
C ASP A 102 10.15 -8.13 -16.69
N LEU A 103 9.38 -7.55 -15.76
CA LEU A 103 8.71 -6.26 -15.92
C LEU A 103 9.52 -5.09 -15.33
N PRO A 104 9.43 -3.89 -15.94
CA PRO A 104 9.85 -2.64 -15.29
C PRO A 104 9.23 -2.47 -13.91
N CYS A 105 10.06 -2.22 -12.90
CA CYS A 105 9.68 -2.21 -11.48
C CYS A 105 10.33 -1.05 -10.73
N ILE A 106 9.55 -0.36 -9.88
CA ILE A 106 10.01 0.72 -9.01
C ILE A 106 9.70 0.37 -7.54
N GLY A 107 10.70 0.50 -6.66
CA GLY A 107 10.51 0.43 -5.21
C GLY A 107 10.22 1.81 -4.63
N VAL A 108 9.02 2.00 -4.09
CA VAL A 108 8.58 3.24 -3.43
C VAL A 108 8.39 3.00 -1.94
N ALA A 109 9.38 3.37 -1.13
CA ALA A 109 9.33 3.17 0.32
C ALA A 109 8.82 4.42 1.07
N LYS A 110 7.95 4.20 2.06
CA LYS A 110 7.34 5.25 2.90
C LYS A 110 8.28 5.80 3.99
N LYS A 111 9.46 5.19 4.19
CA LYS A 111 10.52 5.50 5.20
C LYS A 111 11.91 5.24 4.59
N LEU A 112 12.96 5.92 5.09
CA LEU A 112 14.35 5.60 4.74
C LEU A 112 14.74 4.22 5.30
N LEU A 113 15.35 3.37 4.48
CA LEU A 113 16.10 2.23 4.96
C LEU A 113 17.55 2.66 5.21
N GLN A 114 18.07 2.38 6.41
CA GLN A 114 19.42 2.79 6.80
C GLN A 114 20.41 1.67 6.44
N VAL A 115 21.03 1.79 5.27
CA VAL A 115 21.96 0.83 4.65
C VAL A 115 23.10 1.60 3.97
N ASP A 116 24.29 1.00 3.89
CA ASP A 116 25.49 1.62 3.31
C ASP A 116 25.69 3.08 3.80
N GLY A 117 25.75 3.28 5.12
CA GLY A 117 25.95 4.61 5.72
C GLY A 117 24.80 5.61 5.58
N LEU A 118 23.68 5.27 4.93
CA LEU A 118 22.50 6.14 4.91
C LEU A 118 21.83 6.21 6.30
N GLU A 119 21.60 7.42 6.78
CA GLU A 119 21.01 7.68 8.11
C GLU A 119 19.91 8.76 8.05
N ASN A 120 18.91 8.65 8.93
CA ASN A 120 17.90 9.68 9.17
C ASN A 120 18.40 10.72 10.20
N ASN A 121 19.63 11.20 10.01
CA ASN A 121 20.33 12.12 10.92
C ASN A 121 19.95 13.60 10.66
N ALA A 122 20.70 14.54 11.25
CA ALA A 122 20.40 15.98 11.13
C ALA A 122 20.51 16.48 9.68
N LEU A 123 21.61 16.14 8.99
CA LEU A 123 21.86 16.52 7.59
C LEU A 123 20.80 15.97 6.63
N HIS A 124 20.28 14.77 6.88
CA HIS A 124 19.17 14.21 6.09
C HIS A 124 17.87 14.99 6.29
N LYS A 125 17.58 15.45 7.52
CA LYS A 125 16.41 16.28 7.83
C LYS A 125 16.51 17.68 7.23
N GLU A 126 17.70 18.28 7.25
CA GLU A 126 18.00 19.54 6.58
C GLU A 126 17.75 19.44 5.06
N LYS A 127 18.28 18.41 4.40
CA LYS A 127 18.02 18.14 2.97
C LYS A 127 16.52 17.99 2.67
N ILE A 128 15.72 17.43 3.58
CA ILE A 128 14.25 17.37 3.45
C ILE A 128 13.62 18.77 3.58
N GLN A 129 14.10 19.63 4.47
CA GLN A 129 13.62 21.02 4.61
C GLN A 129 13.94 21.89 3.37
N LEU A 130 14.95 21.52 2.58
CA LEU A 130 15.27 22.19 1.32
C LEU A 130 14.27 21.87 0.19
N LEU A 131 13.54 20.75 0.24
CA LEU A 131 12.51 20.40 -0.75
C LEU A 131 11.29 21.35 -0.61
N LYS A 132 10.99 22.18 -1.61
CA LYS A 132 9.98 23.25 -1.56
C LYS A 132 8.66 22.92 -2.27
N ALA A 133 8.71 22.17 -3.37
CA ALA A 133 7.56 21.82 -4.20
C ALA A 133 7.42 20.29 -4.43
N GLY A 134 6.30 19.88 -5.01
CA GLY A 134 6.14 18.55 -5.60
C GLY A 134 7.12 18.32 -6.75
N GLY A 135 7.80 17.18 -6.74
CA GLY A 135 8.83 16.79 -7.72
C GLY A 135 10.26 17.02 -7.24
N ASP A 136 10.47 17.93 -6.28
CA ASP A 136 11.79 18.18 -5.70
C ASP A 136 12.37 16.89 -5.11
N SER A 137 13.64 16.59 -5.40
CA SER A 137 14.29 15.39 -4.89
C SER A 137 15.81 15.49 -4.78
N PHE A 138 16.40 14.81 -3.80
CA PHE A 138 17.86 14.72 -3.61
C PHE A 138 18.35 13.26 -3.63
N PRO A 139 19.59 12.99 -4.08
CA PRO A 139 20.15 11.64 -4.16
C PRO A 139 20.47 11.04 -2.78
N LEU A 140 20.22 9.74 -2.65
CA LEU A 140 20.57 8.91 -1.50
C LEU A 140 21.90 8.21 -1.80
N MET A 141 22.99 8.96 -1.66
CA MET A 141 24.36 8.45 -1.82
C MET A 141 24.78 7.72 -0.55
N GLY A 142 25.13 6.44 -0.67
CA GLY A 142 25.69 5.65 0.43
C GLY A 142 27.19 5.90 0.64
N GLY A 143 27.75 5.32 1.70
CA GLY A 143 29.16 5.41 2.08
C GLY A 143 30.11 4.81 1.04
N SER A 144 29.63 3.88 0.21
CA SER A 144 30.34 3.39 -0.97
C SER A 144 30.47 4.41 -2.12
N GLY A 145 29.80 5.56 -2.03
CA GLY A 145 29.62 6.52 -3.13
C GLY A 145 28.47 6.17 -4.09
N THR A 146 27.89 4.97 -3.97
CA THR A 146 26.77 4.52 -4.81
C THR A 146 25.49 5.33 -4.53
N VAL A 147 24.81 5.81 -5.56
CA VAL A 147 23.47 6.39 -5.41
C VAL A 147 22.41 5.28 -5.39
N LEU A 148 21.88 4.98 -4.20
CA LEU A 148 20.95 3.88 -3.97
C LEU A 148 19.47 4.26 -4.23
N GLY A 149 19.18 5.55 -4.43
CA GLY A 149 17.84 6.06 -4.68
C GLY A 149 17.76 7.59 -4.65
N ARG A 150 16.55 8.14 -4.61
CA ARG A 150 16.30 9.56 -4.30
C ARG A 150 15.23 9.70 -3.22
N ALA A 151 15.38 10.68 -2.34
CA ALA A 151 14.29 11.18 -1.51
C ALA A 151 13.47 12.17 -2.34
N LEU A 152 12.18 11.91 -2.54
CA LEU A 152 11.27 12.68 -3.39
C LEU A 152 10.17 13.33 -2.55
N ARG A 153 10.00 14.65 -2.64
CA ARG A 153 8.77 15.32 -2.19
C ARG A 153 7.69 15.10 -3.25
N SER A 154 6.81 14.15 -2.99
CA SER A 154 5.83 13.66 -3.97
C SER A 154 4.59 14.51 -4.16
N HIS A 155 4.35 15.50 -3.28
CA HIS A 155 3.14 16.33 -3.32
C HIS A 155 3.35 17.61 -2.49
N ASP A 156 2.81 18.76 -2.92
CA ASP A 156 2.99 20.04 -2.23
C ASP A 156 2.48 20.00 -0.78
N HIS A 157 1.29 19.46 -0.55
CA HIS A 157 0.72 19.31 0.80
C HIS A 157 1.39 18.25 1.68
N SER A 158 2.62 17.80 1.39
CA SER A 158 3.38 16.91 2.28
C SER A 158 4.88 17.18 2.31
N THR A 159 5.41 17.36 3.52
CA THR A 159 6.85 17.50 3.80
C THR A 159 7.56 16.16 4.05
N LYS A 160 6.82 15.04 4.13
CA LYS A 160 7.38 13.70 4.36
C LYS A 160 7.69 13.05 3.01
N PRO A 161 8.97 12.91 2.58
CA PRO A 161 9.29 12.38 1.26
C PRO A 161 8.92 10.90 1.10
N LEU A 162 8.92 10.43 -0.13
CA LEU A 162 9.06 9.02 -0.49
C LEU A 162 10.54 8.70 -0.74
N TYR A 163 10.91 7.44 -0.60
CA TYR A 163 12.26 6.94 -0.88
C TYR A 163 12.16 6.03 -2.10
N VAL A 164 12.54 6.58 -3.27
CA VAL A 164 12.37 5.92 -4.57
C VAL A 164 13.68 5.25 -4.96
N SER A 165 13.60 4.00 -5.39
CA SER A 165 14.74 3.20 -5.81
C SER A 165 14.38 2.31 -7.00
N VAL A 166 15.36 2.06 -7.87
CA VAL A 166 15.24 1.14 -9.01
C VAL A 166 14.88 -0.26 -8.52
N GLY A 167 13.83 -0.86 -9.09
CA GLY A 167 13.56 -2.29 -8.97
C GLY A 167 14.23 -3.07 -10.10
N HIS A 168 13.74 -2.88 -11.33
CA HIS A 168 14.20 -3.59 -12.53
C HIS A 168 13.82 -2.80 -13.80
N LYS A 169 14.61 -2.91 -14.88
CA LYS A 169 14.35 -2.36 -16.23
C LYS A 169 13.88 -0.89 -16.25
N ILE A 170 14.44 -0.04 -15.39
CA ILE A 170 14.17 1.40 -15.38
C ILE A 170 15.33 2.15 -14.73
N SER A 171 15.65 3.34 -15.22
CA SER A 171 16.63 4.23 -14.59
C SER A 171 16.06 4.89 -13.33
N LEU A 172 16.94 5.30 -12.42
CA LEU A 172 16.54 6.03 -11.21
C LEU A 172 15.86 7.37 -11.54
N GLU A 173 16.21 8.01 -12.66
CA GLU A 173 15.58 9.25 -13.08
C GLU A 173 14.15 9.03 -13.59
N ALA A 174 13.96 8.11 -14.54
CA ALA A 174 12.64 7.77 -15.06
C ALA A 174 11.72 7.26 -13.94
N ALA A 175 12.25 6.43 -13.02
CA ALA A 175 11.53 5.97 -11.85
C ALA A 175 11.03 7.12 -10.95
N VAL A 176 11.84 8.15 -10.74
CA VAL A 176 11.50 9.30 -9.88
C VAL A 176 10.52 10.26 -10.58
N ARG A 177 10.74 10.56 -11.88
CA ARG A 177 9.78 11.31 -12.71
C ARG A 177 8.40 10.63 -12.72
N LEU A 178 8.36 9.31 -12.99
CA LEU A 178 7.11 8.55 -13.05
C LEU A 178 6.45 8.42 -11.66
N THR A 179 7.26 8.30 -10.59
CA THR A 179 6.71 8.31 -9.22
C THR A 179 5.96 9.60 -8.95
N HIS A 180 6.53 10.74 -9.34
CA HIS A 180 5.87 12.04 -9.17
C HIS A 180 4.59 12.17 -10.02
N SER A 181 4.61 11.81 -11.32
CA SER A 181 3.41 11.92 -12.16
C SER A 181 2.25 11.03 -11.70
N CYS A 182 2.52 9.94 -10.98
CA CYS A 182 1.50 9.11 -10.35
C CYS A 182 0.93 9.67 -9.03
N CYS A 183 1.41 10.79 -8.50
CA CYS A 183 1.06 11.30 -7.17
C CYS A 183 -0.08 12.33 -7.18
N LYS A 184 -1.33 11.84 -7.21
CA LYS A 184 -2.54 12.64 -6.87
C LYS A 184 -2.61 13.03 -5.38
N PHE A 185 -1.78 12.40 -4.56
CA PHE A 185 -1.59 12.63 -3.12
C PHE A 185 -0.12 12.31 -2.78
N ARG A 186 0.30 12.39 -1.50
CA ARG A 186 1.67 11.99 -1.07
C ARG A 186 2.06 10.57 -1.54
N ILE A 187 1.12 9.62 -1.57
CA ILE A 187 1.39 8.24 -2.01
C ILE A 187 0.99 8.12 -3.49
N PRO A 188 1.80 7.50 -4.36
CA PRO A 188 1.43 7.29 -5.76
C PRO A 188 0.13 6.50 -5.85
N GLU A 189 -0.76 6.89 -6.75
CA GLU A 189 -2.10 6.33 -6.85
C GLU A 189 -2.12 4.80 -6.99
N PRO A 190 -1.23 4.12 -7.74
CA PRO A 190 -1.16 2.66 -7.76
C PRO A 190 -0.85 2.04 -6.39
N VAL A 191 0.16 2.54 -5.69
CA VAL A 191 0.54 2.07 -4.35
C VAL A 191 -0.60 2.33 -3.36
N ARG A 192 -1.21 3.52 -3.40
CA ARG A 192 -2.35 3.90 -2.57
C ARG A 192 -3.56 2.98 -2.78
N GLN A 193 -3.82 2.57 -4.02
CA GLN A 193 -4.95 1.73 -4.39
C GLN A 193 -4.74 0.25 -4.00
N ALA A 194 -3.50 -0.25 -4.00
CA ALA A 194 -3.18 -1.55 -3.42
C ALA A 194 -3.32 -1.53 -1.88
N ASP A 195 -2.71 -0.54 -1.23
CA ASP A 195 -2.68 -0.33 0.23
C ASP A 195 -4.08 -0.12 0.86
N ILE A 196 -5.07 0.30 0.08
CA ILE A 196 -6.48 0.37 0.51
C ILE A 196 -7.13 -1.02 0.44
N ARG A 197 -6.98 -1.74 -0.69
CA ARG A 197 -7.63 -3.04 -0.92
C ARG A 197 -7.13 -4.12 0.03
N SER A 198 -5.82 -4.17 0.29
CA SER A 198 -5.22 -5.14 1.21
C SER A 198 -5.77 -4.98 2.64
N ARG A 199 -5.83 -3.74 3.13
CA ARG A 199 -6.37 -3.40 4.46
C ARG A 199 -7.86 -3.66 4.56
N ASP A 200 -8.65 -3.30 3.55
CA ASP A 200 -10.10 -3.53 3.56
C ASP A 200 -10.45 -5.02 3.45
N TYR A 201 -9.62 -5.82 2.76
CA TYR A 201 -9.74 -7.28 2.80
C TYR A 201 -9.49 -7.82 4.21
N ILE A 202 -8.34 -7.47 4.83
CA ILE A 202 -8.00 -7.90 6.20
C ILE A 202 -9.10 -7.53 7.19
N ARG A 203 -9.59 -6.28 7.13
CA ARG A 203 -10.68 -5.77 7.98
C ARG A 203 -11.92 -6.66 7.89
N ARG A 204 -12.43 -6.89 6.67
CA ARG A 204 -13.62 -7.71 6.42
C ARG A 204 -13.43 -9.17 6.86
N THR A 205 -12.26 -9.75 6.60
CA THR A 205 -11.98 -11.15 7.01
C THR A 205 -11.89 -11.28 8.54
N GLN A 206 -11.33 -10.29 9.25
CA GLN A 206 -11.33 -10.27 10.72
C GLN A 206 -12.72 -10.04 11.30
N GLU A 207 -13.53 -9.15 10.71
CA GLU A 207 -14.92 -8.90 11.11
C GLU A 207 -15.80 -10.16 10.95
N VAL A 208 -15.65 -10.91 9.85
CA VAL A 208 -16.36 -12.18 9.61
C VAL A 208 -15.92 -13.29 10.57
N GLN A 209 -14.66 -13.29 11.03
CA GLN A 209 -14.19 -14.20 12.09
C GLN A 209 -14.60 -13.75 13.51
N GLY A 210 -15.21 -12.58 13.67
CA GLY A 210 -15.62 -11.98 14.94
C GLY A 210 -17.05 -12.30 15.39
N VAL A 211 -17.79 -13.17 14.70
CA VAL A 211 -19.18 -13.52 15.05
C VAL A 211 -19.21 -14.34 16.36
N PRO A 212 -19.94 -13.90 17.41
CA PRO A 212 -20.07 -14.68 18.64
C PRO A 212 -20.77 -16.02 18.39
N ALA A 213 -20.36 -17.06 19.13
CA ALA A 213 -21.07 -18.34 19.14
C ALA A 213 -22.56 -18.15 19.53
N PRO A 214 -23.50 -18.91 18.95
CA PRO A 214 -24.91 -18.80 19.31
C PRO A 214 -25.10 -19.09 20.80
N PRO A 215 -26.01 -18.38 21.49
CA PRO A 215 -26.16 -18.49 22.94
C PRO A 215 -26.53 -19.92 23.33
N SER A 216 -25.69 -20.55 24.15
CA SER A 216 -25.98 -21.86 24.74
C SER A 216 -27.28 -21.77 25.54
N GLY A 217 -28.25 -22.61 25.18
CA GLY A 217 -29.61 -22.51 25.70
C GLY A 217 -29.65 -22.63 27.22
N ARG A 218 -30.22 -21.63 27.91
CA ARG A 218 -30.53 -21.77 29.33
C ARG A 218 -31.64 -22.79 29.53
N SER A 219 -31.44 -23.66 30.52
CA SER A 219 -32.36 -24.72 30.90
C SER A 219 -33.76 -24.18 31.22
N LYS A 220 -34.77 -25.03 31.01
CA LYS A 220 -36.15 -24.78 31.44
C LYS A 220 -36.19 -24.66 32.96
N GLU A 221 -36.91 -23.66 33.48
CA GLU A 221 -37.47 -23.70 34.83
C GLU A 221 -38.91 -23.15 34.81
N ALA A 222 -39.68 -23.45 35.85
CA ALA A 222 -41.13 -23.65 35.72
C ALA A 222 -41.98 -22.37 35.59
N GLN A 223 -43.08 -22.49 34.84
CA GLN A 223 -44.19 -21.54 34.87
C GLN A 223 -44.89 -21.54 36.24
N ARG A 224 -45.43 -20.38 36.64
CA ARG A 224 -46.46 -20.29 37.67
C ARG A 224 -47.48 -19.20 37.28
N PRO A 225 -48.77 -19.54 37.07
CA PRO A 225 -49.74 -18.60 36.51
C PRO A 225 -50.32 -17.63 37.56
N LYS A 226 -50.69 -16.43 37.11
CA LYS A 226 -51.69 -15.57 37.78
C LYS A 226 -52.59 -14.90 36.72
N ALA A 227 -53.78 -14.50 37.15
CA ALA A 227 -54.94 -14.27 36.29
C ALA A 227 -55.02 -12.87 35.66
N CYS A 228 -55.85 -12.78 34.62
CA CYS A 228 -56.40 -11.54 34.05
C CYS A 228 -57.38 -10.87 35.04
N PRO A 229 -57.66 -9.57 34.88
CA PRO A 229 -59.05 -9.21 34.54
C PRO A 229 -59.18 -8.20 33.38
N GLN A 230 -60.43 -8.04 32.92
CA GLN A 230 -60.89 -7.07 31.91
C GLN A 230 -60.75 -5.61 32.39
N GLY A 231 -60.85 -4.56 31.56
CA GLY A 231 -61.08 -4.43 30.11
C GLY A 231 -61.56 -3.01 29.77
N VAL A 232 -61.89 -2.73 28.49
CA VAL A 232 -62.39 -1.44 27.90
C VAL A 232 -61.49 -0.19 28.10
N SER A 233 -61.26 0.73 27.15
CA SER A 233 -61.66 0.88 25.73
C SER A 233 -60.42 1.35 24.88
N GLU A 234 -60.37 2.27 23.88
CA GLU A 234 -61.32 3.14 23.14
C GLU A 234 -60.72 3.58 21.78
N GLU A 235 -61.55 4.04 20.83
CA GLU A 235 -61.21 4.75 19.56
C GLU A 235 -62.40 5.68 19.21
N PRO A 236 -62.23 6.88 18.61
CA PRO A 236 -62.19 6.93 17.14
C PRO A 236 -61.39 8.08 16.46
N ALA A 237 -60.66 7.74 15.40
CA ALA A 237 -60.64 8.31 14.04
C ALA A 237 -60.64 9.86 13.78
N GLY A 238 -59.73 10.33 12.90
CA GLY A 238 -59.72 11.72 12.39
C GLY A 238 -59.01 11.92 11.03
N THR A 239 -59.78 11.95 9.94
CA THR A 239 -59.42 12.32 8.54
C THR A 239 -59.13 13.83 8.36
N SER A 240 -58.44 14.37 7.32
CA SER A 240 -57.64 13.82 6.20
C SER A 240 -56.96 14.94 5.36
N LYS A 241 -56.14 14.56 4.36
CA LYS A 241 -55.81 15.25 3.08
C LYS A 241 -55.00 16.57 3.10
N GLY A 242 -53.93 16.58 2.31
CA GLY A 242 -53.23 17.76 1.78
C GLY A 242 -52.22 17.36 0.70
N THR A 243 -52.47 17.71 -0.56
CA THR A 243 -51.69 17.31 -1.76
C THR A 243 -50.81 18.48 -2.31
N PRO A 244 -49.84 18.23 -3.22
CA PRO A 244 -48.55 18.92 -3.13
C PRO A 244 -48.30 20.08 -4.11
N THR A 245 -47.31 20.90 -3.73
CA THR A 245 -46.37 21.59 -4.62
C THR A 245 -44.95 21.21 -4.15
N GLY A 246 -43.87 21.27 -4.94
CA GLY A 246 -43.69 21.79 -6.29
C GLY A 246 -42.28 22.39 -6.41
N GLY A 247 -41.23 21.56 -6.32
CA GLY A 247 -39.83 21.99 -6.22
C GLY A 247 -38.91 21.26 -7.21
N LYS A 248 -37.98 22.00 -7.83
CA LYS A 248 -37.12 21.50 -8.92
C LYS A 248 -35.88 20.77 -8.42
N ALA A 249 -35.37 19.86 -9.24
CA ALA A 249 -34.13 19.14 -9.01
C ALA A 249 -32.88 20.02 -9.18
N CYS A 250 -31.78 19.62 -8.54
CA CYS A 250 -30.43 20.11 -8.84
C CYS A 250 -29.42 18.97 -8.55
N PRO A 251 -28.68 18.44 -9.55
CA PRO A 251 -27.67 17.42 -9.31
C PRO A 251 -26.44 18.03 -8.64
N ARG A 252 -25.76 17.25 -7.79
CA ARG A 252 -24.44 17.61 -7.26
C ARG A 252 -23.34 16.86 -8.01
N PHE A 253 -22.22 17.55 -8.23
CA PHE A 253 -20.92 16.96 -8.51
C PHE A 253 -20.30 16.40 -7.22
#